data_AF-A0A946NI46-F1
#
_entry.id   AF-A0A946NI46-F1
#
_cell.length_a   1.000
_cell.length_b   1.000
_cell.length_c   1.000
_cell.angle_alpha   90.00
_cell.angle_beta   90.00
_cell.angle_gamma   90.00
#
_symmetry.space_group_name_H-M   'P 1'
#
loop_
_entity.id
_entity.type
_entity.pdbx_description
1 polymer ?
#
loop_
_entity_poly.entity_id
_entity_poly.type
_entity_poly.pdbx_seq_one_letter_code
_entity_poly.pdbx_strand_id
1 'polypeptide(L)'
;MKRKIFYILFSLPFISFAQETDTNHHNITMNNYFTIESDDLNTSFLNSMLFGGFITDEMKDTWINNGDDNNRLNAELTNSIEYKYSTDKLNSYYFQLSDVNLINSSFKDDLLKLVFHGNYDYQEETLDFSNTVVRSDRYQQYKFGYSYNIQKQDKLWKINTALSYLNGNHHAQINIKEATLYTSGMGTSLDLNYDINAMMTD
;
A
#
# COMPACT_ATOMS: atom_id res chain seq x y z
N MET A 1 28.38 -5.98 15.21
CA MET A 1 27.54 -5.22 14.25
C MET A 1 26.99 -6.18 13.20
N LYS A 2 25.70 -6.54 13.27
CA LYS A 2 25.05 -7.38 12.25
C LYS A 2 24.27 -6.46 11.31
N ARG A 3 24.76 -6.27 10.07
CA ARG A 3 24.00 -5.62 8.98
C ARG A 3 22.82 -6.54 8.66
N LYS A 4 21.61 -6.16 9.09
CA LYS A 4 20.37 -6.75 8.58
C LYS A 4 20.12 -6.10 7.23
N ILE A 5 20.42 -6.82 6.16
CA ILE A 5 20.05 -6.44 4.80
C ILE A 5 18.54 -6.65 4.69
N PHE A 6 17.79 -5.55 4.53
CA PHE A 6 16.37 -5.56 4.22
C PHE A 6 16.22 -6.03 2.77
N TYR A 7 15.95 -7.32 2.57
CA TYR A 7 15.42 -7.79 1.30
C TYR A 7 13.93 -7.51 1.32
N ILE A 8 13.49 -6.48 0.59
CA ILE A 8 12.09 -6.35 0.17
C ILE A 8 11.87 -7.54 -0.78
N LEU A 9 11.17 -8.56 -0.29
CA LEU A 9 10.91 -9.79 -1.01
C LEU A 9 9.79 -9.52 -2.03
N PHE A 10 10.13 -8.85 -3.14
CA PHE A 10 9.32 -8.85 -4.35
C PHE A 10 9.55 -10.19 -5.06
N SER A 11 8.98 -11.29 -4.53
CA SER A 11 9.10 -12.59 -5.20
C SER A 11 7.82 -13.41 -5.14
N LEU A 12 7.23 -13.55 -6.35
CA LEU A 12 6.46 -14.67 -6.88
C LEU A 12 4.94 -14.72 -6.62
N PRO A 13 4.12 -14.29 -7.62
CA PRO A 13 2.75 -14.75 -7.73
C PRO A 13 2.72 -16.08 -8.51
N PHE A 14 3.38 -17.14 -8.04
CA PHE A 14 3.31 -18.45 -8.72
C PHE A 14 3.48 -19.62 -7.75
N ILE A 15 2.56 -19.75 -6.79
CA ILE A 15 2.23 -21.05 -6.21
C ILE A 15 0.70 -21.15 -6.13
N SER A 16 0.05 -21.24 -7.29
CA SER A 16 -1.29 -21.81 -7.38
C SER A 16 -1.13 -23.34 -7.35
N PHE A 17 -1.11 -23.92 -6.15
CA PHE A 17 -1.39 -25.35 -6.05
C PHE A 17 -2.83 -25.56 -6.48
N ALA A 18 -3.03 -26.28 -7.58
CA ALA A 18 -4.31 -26.89 -7.92
C ALA A 18 -4.63 -27.91 -6.81
N GLN A 19 -5.34 -27.47 -5.78
CA GLN A 19 -5.91 -28.37 -4.79
C GLN A 19 -7.27 -28.81 -5.29
N GLU A 20 -7.41 -30.11 -5.46
CA GLU A 20 -8.66 -30.76 -5.81
C GLU A 20 -9.67 -30.50 -4.68
N THR A 21 -10.60 -29.58 -4.93
CA THR A 21 -11.46 -28.97 -3.91
C THR A 21 -12.68 -29.84 -3.57
N ASP A 22 -12.99 -30.81 -4.44
CA ASP A 22 -14.20 -31.64 -4.33
C ASP A 22 -14.03 -32.90 -3.45
N THR A 23 -12.80 -33.33 -3.17
CA THR A 23 -12.54 -34.55 -2.38
C THR A 23 -11.72 -34.31 -1.13
N ASN A 24 -11.03 -33.17 -1.03
CA ASN A 24 -10.11 -32.91 0.06
C ASN A 24 -10.71 -31.92 1.06
N HIS A 25 -10.94 -32.38 2.30
CA HIS A 25 -11.39 -31.54 3.41
C HIS A 25 -10.35 -30.48 3.80
N HIS A 26 -9.11 -30.60 3.35
CA HIS A 26 -8.03 -29.69 3.68
C HIS A 26 -7.65 -28.84 2.48
N ASN A 27 -7.56 -27.53 2.71
CA ASN A 27 -7.15 -26.57 1.71
C ASN A 27 -6.13 -25.58 2.29
N ILE A 28 -5.07 -25.30 1.55
CA ILE A 28 -4.12 -24.22 1.84
C ILE A 28 -4.20 -23.23 0.68
N THR A 29 -4.50 -21.98 0.97
CA THR A 29 -4.56 -20.88 0.01
C THR A 29 -3.53 -19.82 0.38
N MET A 30 -2.80 -19.31 -0.61
CA MET A 30 -1.99 -18.10 -0.46
C MET A 30 -2.72 -16.95 -1.17
N ASN A 31 -2.98 -15.86 -0.47
CA ASN A 31 -3.57 -14.66 -1.06
C ASN A 31 -2.63 -13.47 -0.89
N ASN A 32 -2.34 -12.79 -1.99
CA ASN A 32 -1.56 -11.56 -1.99
C ASN A 32 -2.45 -10.47 -2.60
N TYR A 33 -2.68 -9.41 -1.83
CA TYR A 33 -3.46 -8.26 -2.25
C TYR A 33 -2.56 -7.05 -2.24
N PHE A 34 -2.62 -6.29 -3.32
CA PHE A 34 -1.99 -5.00 -3.42
C PHE A 34 -3.03 -4.00 -3.92
N THR A 35 -3.24 -2.94 -3.16
CA THR A 35 -4.25 -1.92 -3.45
C THR A 35 -3.61 -0.56 -3.31
N ILE A 36 -3.81 0.31 -4.30
CA ILE A 36 -3.50 1.74 -4.20
C ILE A 36 -4.79 2.50 -4.44
N GLU A 37 -5.05 3.45 -3.56
CA GLU A 37 -6.18 4.36 -3.61
C GLU A 37 -5.68 5.79 -3.50
N SER A 38 -6.39 6.70 -4.14
CA SER A 38 -6.11 8.11 -4.06
C SER A 38 -7.34 8.93 -4.45
N ASP A 39 -7.41 10.17 -3.96
CA ASP A 39 -8.47 11.13 -4.25
C ASP A 39 -8.43 11.65 -5.70
N ASP A 40 -7.26 12.04 -6.20
CA ASP A 40 -7.17 12.78 -7.48
C ASP A 40 -6.21 12.16 -8.52
N LEU A 41 -5.53 11.09 -8.11
CA LEU A 41 -4.41 10.52 -8.84
C LEU A 41 -4.85 9.57 -9.97
N ASN A 42 -4.35 9.79 -11.19
CA ASN A 42 -4.75 9.03 -12.38
C ASN A 42 -4.29 7.56 -12.33
N THR A 43 -5.24 6.63 -12.55
CA THR A 43 -4.98 5.17 -12.51
C THR A 43 -4.03 4.67 -13.59
N SER A 44 -3.90 5.38 -14.72
CA SER A 44 -2.98 5.03 -15.81
C SER A 44 -1.52 5.09 -15.38
N PHE A 45 -1.16 6.08 -14.54
CA PHE A 45 0.17 6.18 -13.95
C PHE A 45 0.41 4.98 -13.03
N LEU A 46 -0.49 4.77 -12.07
CA LEU A 46 -0.37 3.69 -11.09
C LEU A 46 -0.27 2.31 -11.77
N ASN A 47 -1.10 2.06 -12.79
CA ASN A 47 -1.05 0.81 -13.55
C ASN A 47 0.29 0.62 -14.25
N SER A 48 0.85 1.67 -14.86
CA SER A 48 2.16 1.59 -15.53
C SER A 48 3.30 1.38 -14.54
N MET A 49 3.21 1.94 -13.33
CA MET A 49 4.16 1.71 -12.25
C MET A 49 4.12 0.25 -11.74
N LEU A 50 2.94 -0.35 -11.64
CA LEU A 50 2.75 -1.67 -11.04
C LEU A 50 2.91 -2.84 -12.03
N PHE A 51 2.35 -2.70 -13.22
CA PHE A 51 2.30 -3.77 -14.22
C PHE A 51 3.36 -3.59 -15.32
N GLY A 52 4.18 -2.54 -15.21
CA GLY A 52 5.13 -2.14 -16.24
C GLY A 52 4.46 -1.33 -17.35
N GLY A 53 5.29 -0.67 -18.15
CA GLY A 53 4.85 0.30 -19.16
C GLY A 53 5.83 1.47 -19.23
N PHE A 54 5.51 2.45 -20.06
CA PHE A 54 6.26 3.69 -20.13
C PHE A 54 5.45 4.81 -19.48
N ILE A 55 6.00 5.40 -18.42
CA ILE A 55 5.43 6.58 -17.77
C ILE A 55 5.81 7.80 -18.62
N THR A 56 4.85 8.34 -19.38
CA THR A 56 5.05 9.52 -20.23
C THR A 56 5.04 10.81 -19.41
N ASP A 57 5.56 11.89 -19.99
CA ASP A 57 5.46 13.22 -19.36
C ASP A 57 4.01 13.68 -19.27
N GLU A 58 3.17 13.40 -20.27
CA GLU A 58 1.72 13.68 -20.21
C GLU A 58 1.05 12.99 -19.00
N MET A 59 1.48 11.76 -18.65
CA MET A 59 0.96 11.07 -17.47
C MET A 59 1.38 11.75 -16.17
N LYS A 60 2.62 12.28 -16.10
CA LYS A 60 3.10 13.05 -14.93
C LYS A 60 2.40 14.41 -14.83
N ASP A 61 2.27 15.12 -15.95
CA ASP A 61 1.61 16.42 -16.04
C ASP A 61 0.13 16.30 -15.67
N THR A 62 -0.56 15.28 -16.19
CA THR A 62 -1.94 14.96 -15.78
C THR A 62 -1.99 14.70 -14.29
N TRP A 63 -0.97 14.06 -13.73
CA TRP A 63 -0.93 13.74 -12.32
C TRP A 63 -0.81 14.99 -11.43
N ILE A 64 0.04 15.93 -11.84
CA ILE A 64 0.24 17.21 -11.16
C ILE A 64 -0.98 18.13 -11.33
N ASN A 65 -1.58 18.16 -12.52
CA ASN A 65 -2.66 19.10 -12.84
C ASN A 65 -4.03 18.66 -12.33
N ASN A 66 -4.23 17.35 -12.13
CA ASN A 66 -5.48 16.83 -11.57
C ASN A 66 -5.50 16.85 -10.05
N GLY A 67 -4.33 16.96 -9.41
CA GLY A 67 -4.23 16.99 -7.95
C GLY A 67 -4.94 18.19 -7.35
N ASP A 68 -5.57 17.99 -6.19
CA ASP A 68 -5.99 19.08 -5.32
C ASP A 68 -4.77 19.67 -4.58
N ASP A 69 -4.92 20.89 -4.02
CA ASP A 69 -3.89 21.56 -3.20
C ASP A 69 -3.25 20.64 -2.13
N ASN A 70 -3.99 19.61 -1.68
CA ASN A 70 -3.48 18.54 -0.84
C ASN A 70 -4.04 17.18 -1.29
N ASN A 71 -3.19 16.39 -1.94
CA ASN A 71 -3.46 15.03 -2.39
C ASN A 71 -3.31 14.01 -1.28
N ARG A 72 -4.01 12.88 -1.41
CA ARG A 72 -3.86 11.70 -0.54
C ARG A 72 -3.59 10.45 -1.35
N LEU A 73 -2.65 9.65 -0.86
CA LEU A 73 -2.38 8.32 -1.41
C LEU A 73 -2.40 7.30 -0.28
N ASN A 74 -3.14 6.22 -0.49
CA ASN A 74 -3.17 5.07 0.40
C ASN A 74 -2.73 3.84 -0.38
N ALA A 75 -1.80 3.06 0.16
CA ALA A 75 -1.40 1.80 -0.41
C ALA A 75 -1.43 0.72 0.67
N GLU A 76 -1.97 -0.45 0.34
CA GLU A 76 -1.97 -1.64 1.18
C GLU A 76 -1.34 -2.81 0.42
N LEU A 77 -0.39 -3.48 1.07
CA LEU A 77 0.13 -4.77 0.65
C LEU A 77 -0.14 -5.80 1.75
N THR A 78 -1.03 -6.73 1.45
CA THR A 78 -1.37 -7.84 2.35
C THR A 78 -0.94 -9.16 1.73
N ASN A 79 0.00 -9.84 2.36
CA ASN A 79 0.41 -11.21 2.00
C ASN A 79 -0.13 -12.16 3.04
N SER A 80 -0.81 -13.23 2.62
CA SER A 80 -1.48 -14.14 3.55
C SER A 80 -1.42 -15.60 3.13
N ILE A 81 -1.38 -16.48 4.15
CA ILE A 81 -1.51 -17.91 4.01
C ILE A 81 -2.69 -18.34 4.87
N GLU A 82 -3.68 -18.97 4.26
CA GLU A 82 -4.85 -19.54 4.92
C GLU A 82 -4.78 -21.06 4.85
N TYR A 83 -4.98 -21.72 5.99
CA TYR A 83 -5.36 -23.12 6.05
C TYR A 83 -6.85 -23.22 6.38
N LYS A 84 -7.58 -24.00 5.61
CA LYS A 84 -9.02 -24.22 5.75
C LYS A 84 -9.31 -25.72 5.83
N TYR A 85 -10.09 -26.10 6.82
CA TYR A 85 -10.66 -27.44 6.97
C TYR A 85 -12.17 -27.37 6.76
N SER A 86 -12.65 -27.98 5.68
CA SER A 86 -14.07 -28.17 5.38
C SER A 86 -14.57 -29.46 6.02
N THR A 87 -15.81 -29.46 6.50
CA THR A 87 -16.50 -30.65 7.04
C THR A 87 -17.45 -31.21 5.98
N ASP A 88 -17.91 -32.45 6.15
CA ASP A 88 -18.89 -33.09 5.26
C ASP A 88 -20.22 -32.30 5.15
N LYS A 89 -20.51 -31.46 6.14
CA LYS A 89 -21.71 -30.59 6.16
C LYS A 89 -21.46 -29.23 5.51
N LEU A 90 -20.43 -29.10 4.66
CA LEU A 90 -19.98 -27.89 4.00
C LEU A 90 -19.49 -26.77 4.94
N ASN A 91 -19.60 -26.89 6.26
CA ASN A 91 -19.04 -25.90 7.19
C ASN A 91 -17.52 -25.97 7.17
N SER A 92 -16.83 -24.87 7.43
CA SER A 92 -15.36 -24.87 7.48
C SER A 92 -14.79 -24.08 8.65
N TYR A 93 -13.67 -24.55 9.18
CA TYR A 93 -12.79 -23.79 10.06
C TYR A 93 -11.60 -23.30 9.25
N TYR A 94 -11.10 -22.11 9.55
CA TYR A 94 -9.90 -21.63 8.91
C TYR A 94 -9.00 -20.88 9.88
N PHE A 95 -7.71 -20.95 9.60
CA PHE A 95 -6.67 -20.21 10.26
C PHE A 95 -5.86 -19.48 9.20
N GLN A 96 -5.67 -18.18 9.37
CA GLN A 96 -4.97 -17.33 8.43
C GLN A 96 -3.86 -16.56 9.15
N LEU A 97 -2.69 -16.56 8.54
CA LEU A 97 -1.55 -15.71 8.88
C LEU A 97 -1.41 -14.66 7.79
N SER A 98 -1.37 -13.39 8.17
CA SER A 98 -1.16 -12.27 7.25
C SER A 98 -0.02 -11.37 7.72
N ASP A 99 0.76 -10.86 6.77
CA ASP A 99 1.64 -9.71 6.93
C ASP A 99 1.00 -8.56 6.15
N VAL A 100 0.62 -7.49 6.85
CA VAL A 100 -0.06 -6.32 6.29
C VAL A 100 0.88 -5.13 6.37
N ASN A 101 1.09 -4.45 5.25
CA ASN A 101 1.88 -3.24 5.14
C ASN A 101 0.97 -2.15 4.57
N LEU A 102 0.92 -1.01 5.25
CA LEU A 102 0.08 0.13 4.90
C LEU A 102 0.98 1.34 4.72
N ILE A 103 0.76 2.11 3.67
CA ILE A 103 1.37 3.42 3.47
C ILE A 103 0.23 4.41 3.27
N ASN A 104 0.22 5.48 4.04
CA ASN A 104 -0.73 6.58 3.89
C ASN A 104 0.05 7.88 3.79
N SER A 105 -0.17 8.65 2.74
CA SER A 105 0.45 9.96 2.59
C SER A 105 -0.59 11.05 2.28
N SER A 106 -0.25 12.25 2.72
CA SER A 106 -0.94 13.50 2.40
C SER A 106 0.12 14.52 2.03
N PHE A 107 0.03 15.17 0.88
CA PHE A 107 1.06 16.06 0.38
C PHE A 107 0.49 17.09 -0.61
N LYS A 108 1.20 18.21 -0.77
CA LYS A 108 0.87 19.26 -1.75
C LYS A 108 1.34 18.90 -3.15
N ASP A 109 0.70 19.47 -4.18
CA ASP A 109 1.08 19.29 -5.60
C ASP A 109 2.53 19.63 -5.90
N ASP A 110 3.09 20.63 -5.23
CA ASP A 110 4.48 21.04 -5.43
C ASP A 110 5.49 19.94 -5.07
N LEU A 111 5.10 18.98 -4.20
CA LEU A 111 5.91 17.79 -3.97
C LEU A 111 5.92 16.88 -5.20
N LEU A 112 4.79 16.72 -5.90
CA LEU A 112 4.70 15.93 -7.13
C LEU A 112 5.52 16.57 -8.26
N LYS A 113 5.41 17.90 -8.40
CA LYS A 113 6.23 18.69 -9.33
C LYS A 113 7.72 18.39 -9.14
N LEU A 114 8.20 18.49 -7.89
CA LEU A 114 9.59 18.21 -7.55
C LEU A 114 9.97 16.74 -7.81
N VAL A 115 9.10 15.78 -7.51
CA VAL A 115 9.40 14.34 -7.67
C VAL A 115 9.43 13.93 -9.14
N PHE A 116 8.55 14.48 -9.99
CA PHE A 116 8.42 14.04 -11.38
C PHE A 116 9.24 14.84 -12.38
N HIS A 117 9.35 16.16 -12.18
CA HIS A 117 10.06 17.08 -13.08
C HIS A 117 11.37 17.58 -12.48
N GLY A 118 11.61 17.31 -11.19
CA GLY A 118 12.73 17.91 -10.48
C GLY A 118 12.47 19.40 -10.24
N ASN A 119 13.54 20.13 -9.98
CA ASN A 119 13.49 21.56 -9.69
C ASN A 119 13.84 22.43 -10.91
N TYR A 120 14.29 21.82 -12.02
CA TYR A 120 14.75 22.54 -13.21
C TYR A 120 13.62 23.32 -13.91
N ASP A 121 12.43 22.72 -13.98
CA ASP A 121 11.25 23.31 -14.61
C ASP A 121 10.62 24.44 -13.77
N TYR A 122 11.11 24.66 -12.54
CA TYR A 122 10.58 25.63 -11.56
C TYR A 122 11.66 26.62 -11.10
N GLN A 123 12.49 27.08 -12.04
CA GLN A 123 13.48 28.14 -11.77
C GLN A 123 12.79 29.46 -11.47
N GLU A 124 13.39 30.22 -10.56
CA GLU A 124 12.85 31.47 -10.01
C GLU A 124 11.54 31.31 -9.24
N GLU A 125 11.10 30.07 -8.99
CA GLU A 125 9.93 29.72 -8.20
C GLU A 125 10.32 29.11 -6.84
N THR A 126 9.41 29.20 -5.87
CA THR A 126 9.52 28.52 -4.57
C THR A 126 8.45 27.45 -4.49
N LEU A 127 8.85 26.19 -4.53
CA LEU A 127 7.97 25.04 -4.35
C LEU A 127 7.68 24.83 -2.86
N ASP A 128 6.43 24.67 -2.48
CA ASP A 128 6.00 24.47 -1.09
C ASP A 128 5.37 23.09 -0.88
N PHE A 129 6.06 22.23 -0.13
CA PHE A 129 5.60 20.89 0.25
C PHE A 129 5.44 20.75 1.77
N SER A 130 5.15 21.87 2.44
CA SER A 130 4.72 21.94 3.84
C SER A 130 3.43 21.14 4.09
N ASN A 131 3.20 20.75 5.34
CA ASN A 131 2.10 19.89 5.77
C ASN A 131 2.08 18.50 5.11
N THR A 132 3.22 18.03 4.59
CA THR A 132 3.33 16.67 4.08
C THR A 132 3.40 15.68 5.24
N VAL A 133 2.53 14.67 5.22
CA VAL A 133 2.51 13.57 6.18
C VAL A 133 2.67 12.27 5.43
N VAL A 134 3.64 11.45 5.82
CA VAL A 134 3.80 10.08 5.33
C VAL A 134 3.80 9.16 6.53
N ARG A 135 2.92 8.16 6.52
CA ARG A 135 2.80 7.12 7.53
C ARG A 135 2.97 5.77 6.87
N SER A 136 3.69 4.89 7.54
CA SER A 136 3.90 3.51 7.15
C SER A 136 3.67 2.63 8.37
N ASP A 137 2.73 1.72 8.27
CA ASP A 137 2.35 0.79 9.32
C ASP A 137 2.56 -0.64 8.84
N ARG A 138 3.09 -1.50 9.70
CA ARG A 138 3.20 -2.94 9.42
C ARG A 138 2.78 -3.73 10.64
N TYR A 139 1.93 -4.73 10.43
CA TYR A 139 1.57 -5.69 11.46
C TYR A 139 1.35 -7.09 10.90
N GLN A 140 1.47 -8.08 11.78
CA GLN A 140 1.10 -9.46 11.51
C GLN A 140 -0.30 -9.73 12.08
N GLN A 141 -1.17 -10.36 11.30
CA GLN A 141 -2.51 -10.73 11.74
C GLN A 141 -2.65 -12.25 11.79
N TYR A 142 -3.09 -12.75 12.95
CA TYR A 142 -3.46 -14.14 13.19
C TYR A 142 -4.98 -14.20 13.27
N LYS A 143 -5.63 -14.84 12.31
CA LYS A 143 -7.08 -14.91 12.21
C LYS A 143 -7.55 -16.36 12.31
N PHE A 144 -8.50 -16.61 13.19
CA PHE A 144 -9.21 -17.88 13.26
C PHE A 144 -10.69 -17.64 12.97
N GLY A 145 -11.28 -18.44 12.09
CA GLY A 145 -12.66 -18.27 11.72
C GLY A 145 -13.40 -19.56 11.43
N TYR A 146 -14.72 -19.41 11.37
CA TYR A 146 -15.68 -20.45 11.09
C TYR A 146 -16.66 -19.97 10.03
N SER A 147 -16.87 -20.79 9.01
CA SER A 147 -17.86 -20.59 7.95
C SER A 147 -19.00 -21.58 8.14
N TYR A 148 -20.21 -21.08 8.39
CA TYR A 148 -21.43 -21.87 8.46
C TYR A 148 -22.21 -21.77 7.15
N ASN A 149 -22.52 -22.90 6.55
CA ASN A 149 -23.25 -22.97 5.29
C ASN A 149 -24.68 -23.49 5.52
N ILE A 150 -25.67 -22.72 5.05
CA ILE A 150 -27.11 -23.06 5.12
C ILE A 150 -27.62 -23.22 3.69
N GLN A 151 -28.01 -24.43 3.33
CA GLN A 151 -28.65 -24.70 2.04
C GLN A 151 -30.18 -24.62 2.19
N LYS A 152 -30.83 -23.71 1.46
CA LYS A 152 -32.29 -23.57 1.45
C LYS A 152 -32.78 -23.26 0.03
N GLN A 153 -33.66 -24.11 -0.51
CA GLN A 153 -34.32 -23.91 -1.81
C GLN A 153 -33.33 -23.50 -2.92
N ASP A 154 -32.33 -24.34 -3.17
CA ASP A 154 -31.26 -24.16 -4.17
C ASP A 154 -30.33 -22.95 -3.97
N LYS A 155 -30.45 -22.23 -2.85
CA LYS A 155 -29.52 -21.15 -2.46
C LYS A 155 -28.64 -21.60 -1.29
N LEU A 156 -27.33 -21.42 -1.46
CA LEU A 156 -26.33 -21.60 -0.42
C LEU A 156 -26.06 -20.26 0.26
N TRP A 157 -26.40 -20.17 1.54
CA TRP A 157 -26.07 -19.02 2.38
C TRP A 157 -24.82 -19.35 3.19
N LYS A 158 -23.80 -18.51 3.11
CA LYS A 158 -22.56 -18.66 3.86
C LYS A 158 -22.43 -17.54 4.89
N ILE A 159 -22.34 -17.90 6.16
CA ILE A 159 -22.08 -16.97 7.27
C ILE A 159 -20.65 -17.20 7.75
N ASN A 160 -19.80 -16.18 7.67
CA ASN A 160 -18.42 -16.24 8.13
C ASN A 160 -18.26 -15.44 9.42
N THR A 161 -17.68 -16.04 10.44
CA THR A 161 -17.27 -15.37 11.68
C THR A 161 -15.80 -15.61 11.92
N ALA A 162 -15.08 -14.62 12.46
CA ALA A 162 -13.66 -14.76 12.77
C ALA A 162 -13.23 -13.82 13.89
N LEU A 163 -12.21 -14.24 14.61
CA LEU A 163 -11.47 -13.44 15.58
C LEU A 163 -10.04 -13.25 15.04
N SER A 164 -9.51 -12.05 15.19
CA SER A 164 -8.17 -11.70 14.73
C SER A 164 -7.36 -11.07 15.86
N TYR A 165 -6.10 -11.49 15.98
CA TYR A 165 -5.11 -10.89 16.84
C TYR A 165 -4.03 -10.22 15.98
N LEU A 166 -3.70 -8.97 16.29
CA LEU A 166 -2.69 -8.18 15.58
C LEU A 166 -1.41 -8.11 16.42
N ASN A 167 -0.27 -8.41 15.82
CA ASN A 167 1.03 -8.45 16.48
C ASN A 167 2.07 -7.60 15.74
N GLY A 168 2.97 -6.97 16.49
CA GLY A 168 4.16 -6.29 15.95
C GLY A 168 3.82 -5.07 15.10
N ASN A 169 3.10 -4.11 15.67
CA ASN A 169 2.74 -2.86 15.01
C ASN A 169 3.97 -1.94 14.89
N HIS A 170 4.71 -2.09 13.80
CA HIS A 170 5.80 -1.19 13.46
C HIS A 170 5.18 0.02 12.80
N HIS A 171 5.46 1.19 13.34
CA HIS A 171 4.91 2.45 12.84
C HIS A 171 6.08 3.37 12.50
N ALA A 172 6.08 3.91 11.30
CA ALA A 172 6.99 4.97 10.89
C ALA A 172 6.17 6.15 10.37
N GLN A 173 6.48 7.34 10.85
CA GLN A 173 5.80 8.55 10.43
C GLN A 173 6.81 9.66 10.19
N ILE A 174 6.63 10.38 9.09
CA ILE A 174 7.34 11.60 8.75
C ILE A 174 6.28 12.70 8.62
N ASN A 175 6.42 13.74 9.43
CA ASN A 175 5.61 14.95 9.39
C ASN A 175 6.52 16.11 9.00
N ILE A 176 6.34 16.62 7.79
CA ILE A 176 6.97 17.83 7.29
C ILE A 176 6.02 18.98 7.58
N LYS A 177 6.33 19.78 8.61
CA LYS A 177 5.46 20.90 9.00
C LYS A 177 5.65 22.06 8.04
N GLU A 178 6.90 22.44 7.83
CA GLU A 178 7.30 23.46 6.87
C GLU A 178 8.34 22.84 5.95
N ALA A 179 8.18 23.01 4.64
CA ALA A 179 9.25 22.78 3.70
C ALA A 179 9.05 23.53 2.39
N THR A 180 10.05 24.33 2.03
CA THR A 180 10.05 25.11 0.79
C THR A 180 11.38 24.96 0.08
N LEU A 181 11.35 24.86 -1.24
CA LEU A 181 12.54 24.83 -2.08
C LEU A 181 12.48 25.95 -3.11
N TYR A 182 13.38 26.93 -2.98
CA TYR A 182 13.60 27.93 -4.02
C TYR A 182 14.75 27.50 -4.94
N THR A 183 14.55 27.63 -6.25
CA THR A 183 15.57 27.40 -7.26
C THR A 183 15.91 28.72 -7.95
N SER A 184 17.16 29.16 -7.91
CA SER A 184 17.53 30.40 -8.61
C SER A 184 17.69 30.16 -10.12
N GLY A 185 17.60 31.24 -10.89
CA GLY A 185 17.79 31.21 -12.34
C GLY A 185 19.10 30.52 -12.74
N MET A 186 19.03 29.70 -13.79
CA MET A 186 20.11 28.84 -14.29
C MET A 186 20.64 27.82 -13.24
N GLY A 187 19.88 27.57 -12.17
CA GLY A 187 20.24 26.62 -11.11
C GLY A 187 21.48 27.04 -10.32
N THR A 188 21.75 28.34 -10.20
CA THR A 188 22.98 28.84 -9.56
C THR A 188 23.00 28.63 -8.04
N SER A 189 21.84 28.42 -7.42
CA SER A 189 21.65 28.11 -6.01
C SER A 189 20.31 27.39 -5.77
N LEU A 190 20.26 26.65 -4.66
CA LEU A 190 19.05 26.01 -4.13
C LEU A 190 18.92 26.35 -2.66
N ASP A 191 17.79 26.95 -2.28
CA ASP A 191 17.51 27.31 -0.90
C ASP A 191 16.38 26.41 -0.38
N LEU A 192 16.75 25.45 0.46
CA LEU A 192 15.84 24.52 1.11
C LEU A 192 15.63 24.94 2.57
N ASN A 193 14.38 25.26 2.91
CA ASN A 193 13.94 25.44 4.29
C ASN A 193 13.09 24.24 4.70
N TYR A 194 13.27 23.71 5.91
CA TYR A 194 12.52 22.54 6.38
C TYR A 194 12.37 22.47 7.91
N ASP A 195 11.21 22.02 8.37
CA ASP A 195 10.92 21.52 9.71
C ASP A 195 10.29 20.14 9.58
N ILE A 196 11.08 19.11 9.89
CA ILE A 196 10.71 17.70 9.74
C ILE A 196 10.75 17.01 11.09
N ASN A 197 9.63 16.39 11.46
CA ASN A 197 9.53 15.49 12.59
C ASN A 197 9.37 14.05 12.10
N ALA A 198 10.24 13.15 12.55
CA ALA A 198 10.16 11.73 12.24
C ALA A 198 9.98 10.92 13.53
N MET A 199 9.11 9.92 13.48
CA MET A 199 8.85 8.99 14.56
C MET A 199 8.90 7.57 14.01
N MET A 200 9.49 6.65 14.76
CA MET A 200 9.49 5.23 14.43
C MET A 200 9.33 4.40 15.70
N THR A 201 8.50 3.36 15.64
CA THR A 201 8.33 2.37 16.72
C THR A 201 8.62 0.97 16.17
N ASP A 202 9.30 0.18 16.99
CA ASP A 202 9.60 -1.24 16.76
C ASP A 202 8.66 -2.14 17.59
#